data_AF-A0AA88SXG6-F1
#
_entry.id   AF-A0AA88SXG6-F1
#
_cell.length_a   1.000
_cell.length_b   1.000
_cell.length_c   1.000
_cell.angle_alpha   90.00
_cell.angle_beta   90.00
_cell.angle_gamma   90.00
#
_symmetry.space_group_name_H-M   'P 1'
#
loop_
_entity.id
_entity.type
_entity.pdbx_description
1 polymer ?
#
loop_
_entity_poly.entity_id
_entity_poly.type
_entity_poly.pdbx_seq_one_letter_code
_entity_poly.pdbx_strand_id
1 'polypeptide(L)'
;MSAAVHFLLPFFLCIALANTDIFDNVLVDMSYDHYAEQRVDQLPAFLAMPFNCLVNVGYIIVGVYWLTRRTKDPRTDYAKDVFALMALAYGPVQWTRLATLRRAPCVLDQWITLPIFAWVPVWCRFITHGWSTRYAVIVEVCSVMSYFLALLHDRGFDLALGVHIAAALLQAAASQRAFGDQRQPGVMAASLRLLFSVSRTGSFIASHNLVRPLSLSAHRECYKYVNAQEPLNDMKSITDRAAQTLLWTELFRGLGMTMSYLFREPATINYPFEKGPLSPRFRGEHALRRYPSGEERCIACKLCEAICPAQAITIEAEPRADGSRRTTRYDIDMTKCIYCGFCQEACPVDAIVEGPNFEFSTETHEELLYNKEKLLNNGDKWEAEIAANIQADYLYR
;
A
#
# COMPACT_ATOMS: atom_id res chain seq x y z
N MET A 1 -25.25 -21.73 -34.69
CA MET A 1 -24.01 -21.59 -33.91
C MET A 1 -24.38 -21.65 -32.44
N SER A 2 -23.76 -22.51 -31.63
CA SER A 2 -24.03 -22.58 -30.19
C SER A 2 -23.60 -21.27 -29.51
N ALA A 3 -24.30 -20.85 -28.45
CA ALA A 3 -23.91 -19.68 -27.63
C ALA A 3 -22.46 -19.81 -27.14
N ALA A 4 -22.04 -21.03 -26.77
CA ALA A 4 -20.67 -21.33 -26.38
C ALA A 4 -19.66 -21.03 -27.50
N VAL A 5 -19.96 -21.42 -28.75
CA VAL A 5 -19.07 -21.16 -29.89
C VAL A 5 -19.00 -19.67 -30.21
N HIS A 6 -20.12 -18.95 -30.08
CA HIS A 6 -20.15 -17.50 -30.30
C HIS A 6 -19.24 -16.75 -29.35
N PHE A 7 -19.20 -17.16 -28.08
CA PHE A 7 -18.33 -16.50 -27.10
C PHE A 7 -16.89 -17.02 -27.14
N LEU A 8 -16.70 -18.34 -27.09
CA LEU A 8 -15.38 -18.95 -26.91
C LEU A 8 -14.44 -18.67 -28.08
N LEU A 9 -14.93 -18.65 -29.32
CA LEU A 9 -14.07 -18.46 -30.48
C LEU A 9 -13.45 -17.05 -30.52
N PRO A 10 -14.22 -15.94 -30.41
CA PRO A 10 -13.65 -14.61 -30.24
C PRO A 10 -12.82 -14.47 -28.96
N PHE A 11 -13.26 -15.05 -27.84
CA PHE A 11 -12.54 -14.98 -26.56
C PHE A 11 -11.13 -15.59 -26.65
N PHE A 12 -11.00 -16.81 -27.19
CA PHE A 12 -9.70 -17.44 -27.37
C PHE A 12 -8.84 -16.73 -28.42
N LEU A 13 -9.46 -16.14 -29.45
CA LEU A 13 -8.75 -15.27 -30.39
C LEU A 13 -8.18 -14.03 -29.70
N CYS A 14 -8.97 -13.36 -28.84
CA CYS A 14 -8.49 -12.24 -28.05
C CYS A 14 -7.35 -12.65 -27.11
N ILE A 15 -7.43 -13.81 -26.46
CA ILE A 15 -6.32 -14.35 -25.65
C ILE A 15 -5.08 -14.55 -26.50
N ALA A 16 -5.19 -15.20 -27.65
CA ALA A 16 -4.06 -15.46 -28.53
C ALA A 16 -3.40 -14.15 -28.96
N LEU A 17 -4.19 -13.18 -29.45
CA LEU A 17 -3.69 -11.89 -29.92
C LEU A 17 -3.14 -11.02 -28.78
N ALA A 18 -3.71 -11.06 -27.58
CA ALA A 18 -3.18 -10.35 -26.42
C ALA A 18 -1.81 -10.87 -25.96
N ASN A 19 -1.45 -12.11 -26.33
CA ASN A 19 -0.13 -12.71 -26.10
C ASN A 19 0.83 -12.54 -27.30
N THR A 20 0.47 -11.72 -28.29
CA THR A 20 1.36 -11.33 -29.40
C THR A 20 1.80 -9.88 -29.26
N ASP A 21 2.83 -9.51 -30.01
CA ASP A 21 3.42 -8.16 -30.02
C ASP A 21 2.52 -7.10 -30.69
N ILE A 22 1.35 -7.48 -31.21
CA ILE A 22 0.41 -6.58 -31.90
C ILE A 22 0.00 -5.40 -31.01
N PHE A 23 -0.12 -5.62 -29.70
CA PHE A 23 -0.57 -4.60 -28.74
C PHE A 23 0.55 -4.05 -27.85
N ASP A 24 1.82 -4.16 -28.26
CA ASP A 24 2.98 -3.66 -27.52
C ASP A 24 3.08 -2.14 -27.40
N ASN A 25 2.37 -1.42 -28.27
CA ASN A 25 2.29 0.04 -28.23
C ASN A 25 1.03 0.57 -27.52
N VAL A 26 0.10 -0.29 -27.10
CA VAL A 26 -1.11 0.15 -26.39
C VAL A 26 -0.78 0.60 -24.97
N LEU A 27 -1.30 1.74 -24.53
CA LEU A 27 -1.18 2.15 -23.13
C LEU A 27 -2.13 1.32 -22.24
N VAL A 28 -1.54 0.48 -21.39
CA VAL A 28 -2.25 -0.32 -20.39
C VAL A 28 -1.74 -0.01 -18.99
N ASP A 29 -2.66 0.07 -18.03
CA ASP A 29 -2.30 0.28 -16.63
C ASP A 29 -1.80 -1.04 -16.01
N MET A 30 -0.52 -1.05 -15.61
CA MET A 30 0.14 -2.17 -14.93
C MET A 30 0.34 -1.89 -13.44
N SER A 31 -0.39 -0.92 -12.89
CA SER A 31 -0.38 -0.55 -11.48
C SER A 31 -1.76 -0.77 -10.82
N TYR A 32 -1.81 -0.56 -9.50
CA TYR A 32 -3.06 -0.48 -8.75
C TYR A 32 -3.55 0.98 -8.59
N ASP A 33 -2.82 1.96 -9.12
CA ASP A 33 -3.00 3.38 -8.77
C ASP A 33 -4.31 4.01 -9.27
N HIS A 34 -4.90 3.45 -10.32
CA HIS A 34 -6.11 3.97 -10.96
C HIS A 34 -7.38 3.26 -10.52
N TYR A 35 -7.30 2.34 -9.55
CA TYR A 35 -8.48 1.71 -8.96
C TYR A 35 -9.10 2.61 -7.89
N ALA A 36 -10.43 2.51 -7.74
CA ALA A 36 -11.16 3.20 -6.68
C ALA A 36 -10.84 2.66 -5.27
N GLU A 37 -10.31 1.44 -5.20
CA GLU A 37 -9.90 0.76 -3.97
C GLU A 37 -8.39 0.88 -3.78
N GLN A 38 -7.92 0.97 -2.53
CA GLN A 38 -6.49 0.96 -2.22
C GLN A 38 -5.99 -0.47 -2.05
N ARG A 39 -4.75 -0.71 -2.48
CA ARG A 39 -4.07 -1.99 -2.28
C ARG A 39 -3.87 -2.26 -0.78
N VAL A 40 -4.17 -3.49 -0.36
CA VAL A 40 -3.87 -3.96 1.00
C VAL A 40 -2.59 -4.79 0.97
N ASP A 41 -1.48 -4.22 1.47
CA ASP A 41 -0.15 -4.85 1.37
C ASP A 41 0.00 -6.16 2.16
N GLN A 42 -0.88 -6.40 3.13
CA GLN A 42 -0.87 -7.60 3.98
C GLN A 42 -1.49 -8.82 3.28
N LEU A 43 -2.24 -8.61 2.18
CA LEU A 43 -2.90 -9.67 1.44
C LEU A 43 -2.04 -10.15 0.26
N PRO A 44 -2.14 -11.44 -0.13
CA PRO A 44 -1.43 -11.94 -1.30
C PRO A 44 -1.88 -11.20 -2.56
N ALA A 45 -1.05 -11.15 -3.61
CA ALA A 45 -1.29 -10.34 -4.81
C ALA A 45 -2.67 -10.56 -5.47
N PHE A 46 -3.19 -11.79 -5.43
CA PHE A 46 -4.51 -12.11 -5.97
C PHE A 46 -5.68 -11.67 -5.07
N LEU A 47 -5.45 -11.27 -3.82
CA LEU A 47 -6.44 -10.68 -2.91
C LEU A 47 -6.08 -9.25 -2.50
N ALA A 48 -5.11 -8.63 -3.18
CA ALA A 48 -4.62 -7.31 -2.84
C ALA A 48 -5.70 -6.21 -2.94
N MET A 49 -6.82 -6.50 -3.61
CA MET A 49 -7.97 -5.62 -3.87
C MET A 49 -9.28 -6.35 -3.47
N PRO A 50 -9.56 -6.51 -2.16
CA PRO A 50 -10.63 -7.39 -1.67
C PRO A 50 -12.03 -7.05 -2.18
N PHE A 51 -12.42 -5.77 -2.30
CA PHE A 51 -13.72 -5.39 -2.82
C PHE A 51 -13.84 -5.64 -4.32
N ASN A 52 -12.78 -5.39 -5.08
CA ASN A 52 -12.72 -5.72 -6.50
C ASN A 52 -12.83 -7.24 -6.73
N CYS A 53 -12.13 -8.04 -5.93
CA CYS A 53 -12.27 -9.49 -5.93
C CYS A 53 -13.71 -9.94 -5.63
N LEU A 54 -14.39 -9.28 -4.70
CA LEU A 54 -15.80 -9.55 -4.38
C LEU A 54 -16.73 -9.30 -5.57
N VAL A 55 -16.48 -8.22 -6.33
CA VAL A 55 -17.22 -7.92 -7.58
C VAL A 55 -16.98 -9.01 -8.63
N ASN A 56 -15.73 -9.47 -8.79
CA ASN A 56 -15.39 -10.55 -9.73
C ASN A 56 -16.07 -11.88 -9.36
N VAL A 57 -16.14 -12.20 -8.06
CA VAL A 57 -16.91 -13.35 -7.56
C VAL A 57 -18.40 -13.17 -7.87
N GLY A 58 -18.93 -11.95 -7.74
CA GLY A 58 -20.30 -11.61 -8.14
C GLY A 58 -20.58 -11.94 -9.61
N TYR A 59 -19.70 -11.55 -10.54
CA TYR A 59 -19.83 -11.89 -11.96
C TYR A 59 -19.86 -13.40 -12.21
N ILE A 60 -18.99 -14.16 -11.54
CA ILE A 60 -18.94 -15.62 -11.64
C ILE A 60 -20.27 -16.24 -11.16
N ILE A 61 -20.76 -15.80 -10.00
CA ILE A 61 -22.03 -16.29 -9.43
C ILE A 61 -23.19 -16.00 -10.39
N VAL A 62 -23.27 -14.79 -10.94
CA VAL A 62 -24.31 -14.40 -11.92
C VAL A 62 -24.22 -15.26 -13.18
N GLY A 63 -23.01 -15.51 -13.69
CA GLY A 63 -22.80 -16.38 -14.85
C GLY A 63 -23.29 -17.81 -14.60
N VAL A 64 -22.89 -18.43 -13.48
CA VAL A 64 -23.33 -19.78 -13.10
C VAL A 64 -24.86 -19.83 -12.89
N TYR A 65 -25.42 -18.82 -12.24
CA TYR A 65 -26.85 -18.74 -11.98
C TYR A 65 -27.68 -18.73 -13.28
N TRP A 66 -27.26 -17.97 -14.29
CA TRP A 66 -28.00 -17.89 -15.54
C TRP A 66 -27.77 -19.10 -16.45
N LEU A 67 -26.58 -19.72 -16.43
CA LEU A 67 -26.32 -20.96 -17.17
C LEU A 67 -27.14 -22.15 -16.65
N THR A 68 -27.42 -22.18 -15.35
CA THR A 68 -28.18 -23.28 -14.71
C THR A 68 -29.70 -23.16 -14.91
N ARG A 69 -30.21 -22.01 -15.35
CA ARG A 69 -31.64 -21.78 -15.58
C ARG A 69 -32.02 -21.84 -17.05
N ARG A 70 -32.97 -22.69 -17.41
CA ARG A 70 -33.52 -22.77 -18.78
C ARG A 70 -34.84 -22.03 -18.91
N THR A 71 -35.03 -21.36 -20.03
CA THR A 71 -36.28 -20.67 -20.38
C THR A 71 -37.07 -21.49 -21.41
N LYS A 72 -38.36 -21.14 -21.60
CA LYS A 72 -39.22 -21.83 -22.59
C LYS A 72 -38.89 -21.45 -24.04
N ASP A 73 -38.19 -20.33 -24.27
CA ASP A 73 -37.83 -19.85 -25.59
C ASP A 73 -36.33 -20.09 -25.88
N PRO A 74 -35.99 -20.93 -26.87
CA PRO A 74 -34.60 -21.20 -27.25
C PRO A 74 -33.78 -19.96 -27.63
N ARG A 75 -34.41 -18.89 -28.11
CA ARG A 75 -33.72 -17.65 -28.51
C ARG A 75 -33.34 -16.80 -27.31
N THR A 76 -34.23 -16.73 -26.32
CA THR A 76 -33.95 -16.13 -25.01
C THR A 76 -32.82 -16.87 -24.30
N ASP A 77 -32.83 -18.21 -24.35
CA ASP A 77 -31.76 -19.04 -23.80
C ASP A 77 -30.41 -18.76 -24.48
N TYR A 78 -30.38 -18.59 -25.79
CA TYR A 78 -29.16 -18.25 -26.52
C TYR A 78 -28.54 -16.91 -26.04
N ALA A 79 -29.33 -15.84 -25.99
CA ALA A 79 -28.84 -14.51 -25.59
C ALA A 79 -28.35 -14.50 -24.13
N LYS A 80 -29.11 -15.15 -23.25
CA LYS A 80 -28.79 -15.30 -21.84
C LYS A 80 -27.53 -16.16 -21.65
N ASP A 81 -27.37 -17.26 -22.38
CA ASP A 81 -26.19 -18.14 -22.29
C ASP A 81 -24.92 -17.41 -22.77
N VAL A 82 -24.98 -16.57 -23.81
CA VAL A 82 -23.81 -15.78 -24.24
C VAL A 82 -23.39 -14.79 -23.15
N PHE A 83 -24.32 -14.00 -22.61
CA PHE A 83 -24.04 -13.07 -21.52
C PHE A 83 -23.48 -13.78 -20.28
N ALA A 84 -24.06 -14.92 -19.92
CA ALA A 84 -23.64 -15.67 -18.76
C ALA A 84 -22.22 -16.23 -18.90
N LEU A 85 -21.83 -16.66 -20.11
CA LEU A 85 -20.46 -17.07 -20.41
C LEU A 85 -19.47 -15.90 -20.36
N MET A 86 -19.86 -14.71 -20.84
CA MET A 86 -19.05 -13.51 -20.74
C MET A 86 -18.80 -13.10 -19.28
N ALA A 87 -19.85 -13.06 -18.46
CA ALA A 87 -19.74 -12.74 -17.04
C ALA A 87 -18.85 -13.77 -16.31
N LEU A 88 -19.01 -15.05 -16.63
CA LEU A 88 -18.21 -16.13 -16.06
C LEU A 88 -16.71 -16.01 -16.42
N ALA A 89 -16.40 -15.58 -17.64
CA ALA A 89 -15.03 -15.43 -18.12
C ALA A 89 -14.35 -14.12 -17.68
N TYR A 90 -15.13 -13.05 -17.51
CA TYR A 90 -14.61 -11.74 -17.15
C TYR A 90 -13.97 -11.71 -15.75
N GLY A 91 -14.62 -12.33 -14.76
CA GLY A 91 -14.10 -12.41 -13.40
C GLY A 91 -12.65 -12.96 -13.34
N PRO A 92 -12.36 -14.15 -13.91
CA PRO A 92 -11.00 -14.69 -14.01
C PRO A 92 -10.00 -13.81 -14.78
N VAL A 93 -10.43 -13.13 -15.85
CA VAL A 93 -9.55 -12.21 -16.61
C VAL A 93 -9.11 -11.05 -15.74
N GLN A 94 -10.06 -10.38 -15.10
CA GLN A 94 -9.79 -9.26 -14.19
C GLN A 94 -8.96 -9.70 -12.98
N TRP A 95 -9.22 -10.90 -12.46
CA TRP A 95 -8.43 -11.48 -11.36
C TRP A 95 -6.98 -11.77 -11.78
N THR A 96 -6.77 -12.32 -12.98
CA THR A 96 -5.43 -12.60 -13.53
C THR A 96 -4.66 -11.31 -13.78
N ARG A 97 -5.33 -10.26 -14.27
CA ARG A 97 -4.77 -8.92 -14.39
C ARG A 97 -4.26 -8.42 -13.05
N LEU A 98 -5.09 -8.45 -12.00
CA LEU A 98 -4.71 -7.96 -10.66
C LEU A 98 -3.60 -8.78 -10.02
N ALA A 99 -3.59 -10.10 -10.22
CA ALA A 99 -2.60 -10.98 -9.61
C ALA A 99 -1.22 -10.88 -10.28
N THR A 100 -1.18 -10.62 -11.59
CA THR A 100 0.07 -10.70 -12.37
C THR A 100 0.63 -9.35 -12.80
N LEU A 101 -0.23 -8.33 -12.97
CA LEU A 101 0.12 -7.02 -13.54
C LEU A 101 0.95 -7.12 -14.83
N ARG A 102 0.74 -8.20 -15.59
CA ARG A 102 1.40 -8.40 -16.88
C ARG A 102 0.61 -7.73 -17.98
N ARG A 103 1.33 -7.28 -19.00
CA ARG A 103 0.76 -6.59 -20.16
C ARG A 103 -0.39 -7.36 -20.83
N ALA A 104 -0.17 -8.63 -21.17
CA ALA A 104 -1.17 -9.44 -21.88
C ALA A 104 -2.51 -9.55 -21.12
N PRO A 105 -2.55 -9.90 -19.82
CA PRO A 105 -3.77 -9.80 -19.01
C PRO A 105 -4.41 -8.41 -18.95
N CYS A 106 -3.62 -7.33 -18.89
CA CYS A 106 -4.16 -5.96 -18.90
C CYS A 106 -4.80 -5.58 -20.24
N VAL A 107 -4.19 -5.97 -21.36
CA VAL A 107 -4.75 -5.80 -22.71
C VAL A 107 -6.06 -6.58 -22.84
N LEU A 108 -6.04 -7.85 -22.40
CA LEU A 108 -7.19 -8.74 -22.48
C LEU A 108 -8.39 -8.21 -21.67
N ASP A 109 -8.14 -7.68 -20.47
CA ASP A 109 -9.15 -7.05 -19.60
C ASP A 109 -9.82 -5.85 -20.28
N GLN A 110 -9.04 -4.90 -20.79
CA GLN A 110 -9.56 -3.76 -21.54
C GLN A 110 -10.38 -4.21 -22.76
N TRP A 111 -9.87 -5.17 -23.52
CA TRP A 111 -10.48 -5.60 -24.76
C TRP A 111 -11.82 -6.32 -24.54
N ILE A 112 -11.92 -7.16 -23.50
CA ILE A 112 -13.15 -7.91 -23.18
C ILE A 112 -14.18 -7.05 -22.46
N THR A 113 -13.77 -5.95 -21.82
CA THR A 113 -14.68 -5.00 -21.19
C THR A 113 -15.64 -4.36 -22.20
N LEU A 114 -15.18 -4.05 -23.41
CA LEU A 114 -16.00 -3.35 -24.42
C LEU A 114 -17.23 -4.18 -24.85
N PRO A 115 -17.10 -5.47 -25.23
CA PRO A 115 -18.26 -6.33 -25.52
C PRO A 115 -19.26 -6.42 -24.38
N ILE A 116 -18.81 -6.47 -23.12
CA ILE A 116 -19.73 -6.55 -21.96
C ILE A 116 -20.69 -5.36 -21.94
N PHE A 117 -20.20 -4.14 -22.20
CA PHE A 117 -21.06 -2.96 -22.31
C PHE A 117 -21.89 -2.96 -23.61
N ALA A 118 -21.36 -3.49 -24.71
CA ALA A 118 -22.06 -3.60 -25.99
C ALA A 118 -23.30 -4.51 -25.94
N TRP A 119 -23.31 -5.51 -25.04
CA TRP A 119 -24.47 -6.37 -24.82
C TRP A 119 -25.67 -5.64 -24.20
N VAL A 120 -25.47 -4.53 -23.49
CA VAL A 120 -26.58 -3.74 -22.92
C VAL A 120 -27.50 -3.22 -24.04
N PRO A 121 -27.00 -2.54 -25.09
CA PRO A 121 -27.75 -2.27 -26.31
C PRO A 121 -28.48 -3.46 -26.94
N VAL A 122 -27.84 -4.63 -26.98
CA VAL A 122 -28.43 -5.86 -27.54
C VAL A 122 -29.66 -6.29 -26.72
N TRP A 123 -29.55 -6.25 -25.39
CA TRP A 123 -30.65 -6.56 -24.47
C TRP A 123 -31.78 -5.53 -24.54
N CYS A 124 -31.45 -4.24 -24.56
CA CYS A 124 -32.43 -3.17 -24.72
C CYS A 124 -33.22 -3.33 -26.02
N ARG A 125 -32.54 -3.65 -27.13
CA ARG A 125 -33.22 -3.94 -28.39
C ARG A 125 -34.06 -5.21 -28.31
N PHE A 126 -33.55 -6.27 -27.69
CA PHE A 126 -34.28 -7.52 -27.50
C PHE A 126 -35.61 -7.29 -26.76
N ILE A 127 -35.61 -6.49 -25.70
CA ILE A 127 -36.81 -6.16 -24.92
C ILE A 127 -37.80 -5.34 -25.75
N THR A 128 -37.31 -4.37 -26.52
CA THR A 128 -38.17 -3.38 -27.22
C THR A 128 -38.67 -3.85 -28.59
N HIS A 129 -37.87 -4.62 -29.32
CA HIS A 129 -38.13 -4.99 -30.72
C HIS A 129 -37.94 -6.51 -30.99
N GLY A 130 -37.65 -7.30 -29.96
CA GLY A 130 -37.38 -8.74 -30.10
C GLY A 130 -35.96 -9.06 -30.57
N TRP A 131 -35.64 -10.36 -30.67
CA TRP A 131 -34.31 -10.86 -31.01
C TRP A 131 -33.94 -10.64 -32.47
N SER A 132 -32.76 -10.07 -32.72
CA SER A 132 -32.15 -9.98 -34.04
C SER A 132 -30.69 -10.37 -33.98
N THR A 133 -30.36 -11.54 -34.56
CA THR A 133 -28.99 -12.06 -34.61
C THR A 133 -28.08 -11.16 -35.42
N ARG A 134 -28.58 -10.57 -36.51
CA ARG A 134 -27.80 -9.63 -37.35
C ARG A 134 -27.37 -8.41 -36.53
N TYR A 135 -28.29 -7.84 -35.74
CA TYR A 135 -27.99 -6.71 -34.89
C TYR A 135 -26.96 -7.05 -33.81
N ALA A 136 -27.16 -8.17 -33.10
CA ALA A 136 -26.24 -8.61 -32.06
C ALA A 136 -24.81 -8.81 -32.60
N VAL A 137 -24.65 -9.50 -33.72
CA VAL A 137 -23.33 -9.74 -34.34
C VAL A 137 -22.68 -8.43 -34.79
N ILE A 138 -23.44 -7.50 -35.39
CA ILE A 138 -22.88 -6.20 -35.82
C ILE A 138 -22.37 -5.41 -34.61
N VAL A 139 -23.16 -5.33 -33.54
CA VAL A 139 -22.79 -4.59 -32.32
C VAL A 139 -21.54 -5.20 -31.68
N GLU A 140 -21.49 -6.52 -31.54
CA GLU A 140 -20.34 -7.23 -30.97
C GLU A 140 -19.07 -7.07 -31.82
N VAL A 141 -19.18 -7.24 -33.14
CA VAL A 141 -18.03 -7.05 -34.04
C VAL A 141 -17.53 -5.61 -33.98
N CYS A 142 -18.43 -4.62 -34.01
CA CYS A 142 -18.04 -3.21 -33.87
C CYS A 142 -17.36 -2.95 -32.51
N SER A 143 -17.84 -3.58 -31.44
CA SER A 143 -17.25 -3.45 -30.10
C SER A 143 -15.83 -4.02 -30.05
N VAL A 144 -15.63 -5.26 -30.51
CA VAL A 144 -14.31 -5.90 -30.56
C VAL A 144 -13.34 -5.11 -31.44
N MET A 145 -13.81 -4.61 -32.59
CA MET A 145 -12.99 -3.79 -33.49
C MET A 145 -12.68 -2.39 -32.94
N SER A 146 -13.54 -1.84 -32.10
CA SER A 146 -13.30 -0.50 -31.52
C SER A 146 -12.06 -0.44 -30.64
N TYR A 147 -11.60 -1.58 -30.11
CA TYR A 147 -10.35 -1.64 -29.33
C TYR A 147 -9.11 -1.28 -30.14
N PHE A 148 -9.11 -1.48 -31.46
CA PHE A 148 -8.00 -1.08 -32.32
C PHE A 148 -7.74 0.43 -32.32
N LEU A 149 -8.70 1.24 -31.85
CA LEU A 149 -8.48 2.66 -31.61
C LEU A 149 -7.35 2.92 -30.59
N ALA A 150 -7.14 1.99 -29.65
CA ALA A 150 -6.06 2.04 -28.67
C ALA A 150 -4.66 1.87 -29.29
N LEU A 151 -4.57 1.35 -30.52
CA LEU A 151 -3.32 1.31 -31.30
C LEU A 151 -3.06 2.62 -32.07
N LEU A 152 -4.11 3.40 -32.33
CA LEU A 152 -4.04 4.62 -33.12
C LEU A 152 -3.82 5.87 -32.26
N HIS A 153 -4.19 5.81 -30.97
CA HIS A 153 -4.10 6.93 -30.07
C HIS A 153 -4.03 6.48 -28.61
N ASP A 154 -3.24 7.19 -27.81
CA ASP A 154 -3.02 6.95 -26.36
C ASP A 154 -4.30 6.87 -25.54
N ARG A 155 -5.30 7.68 -25.91
CA ARG A 155 -6.65 7.69 -25.29
C ARG A 155 -7.70 6.90 -26.05
N GLY A 156 -7.28 6.05 -26.99
CA GLY A 156 -8.18 5.33 -27.88
C GLY A 156 -9.10 4.37 -27.13
N PHE A 157 -8.59 3.68 -26.12
CA PHE A 157 -9.39 2.82 -25.25
C PHE A 157 -10.43 3.63 -24.46
N ASP A 158 -10.04 4.72 -23.81
CA ASP A 158 -10.94 5.56 -23.00
C ASP A 158 -12.09 6.12 -23.84
N LEU A 159 -11.80 6.55 -25.07
CA LEU A 159 -12.81 7.02 -26.00
C LEU A 159 -13.76 5.89 -26.42
N ALA A 160 -13.24 4.70 -26.75
CA ALA A 160 -14.06 3.54 -27.09
C ALA A 160 -14.96 3.13 -25.92
N LEU A 161 -14.41 3.04 -24.71
CA LEU A 161 -15.15 2.72 -23.49
C LEU A 161 -16.23 3.78 -23.18
N GLY A 162 -15.88 5.06 -23.29
CA GLY A 162 -16.83 6.16 -23.07
C GLY A 162 -18.03 6.10 -24.01
N VAL A 163 -17.81 5.79 -25.30
CA VAL A 163 -18.89 5.60 -26.29
C VAL A 163 -19.77 4.41 -25.92
N HIS A 164 -19.19 3.29 -25.49
CA HIS A 164 -19.94 2.10 -25.07
C HIS A 164 -20.81 2.37 -23.83
N ILE A 165 -20.25 3.03 -22.81
CA ILE A 165 -20.97 3.41 -21.59
C ILE A 165 -22.11 4.37 -21.94
N ALA A 166 -21.86 5.39 -22.76
CA ALA A 166 -22.89 6.33 -23.19
C ALA A 166 -24.03 5.61 -23.95
N ALA A 167 -23.69 4.72 -24.88
CA ALA A 167 -24.68 3.93 -25.62
C ALA A 167 -25.51 3.03 -24.69
N ALA A 168 -24.87 2.36 -23.73
CA ALA A 168 -25.53 1.52 -22.73
C ALA A 168 -26.51 2.33 -21.87
N LEU A 169 -26.06 3.47 -21.33
CA LEU A 169 -26.89 4.33 -20.48
C LEU A 169 -28.08 4.95 -21.24
N LEU A 170 -27.84 5.45 -22.45
CA LEU A 170 -28.89 6.07 -23.27
C LEU A 170 -29.96 5.06 -23.66
N GLN A 171 -29.56 3.85 -24.08
CA GLN A 171 -30.50 2.80 -24.47
C GLN A 171 -31.24 2.21 -23.27
N ALA A 172 -30.55 1.99 -22.14
CA ALA A 172 -31.20 1.56 -20.91
C ALA A 172 -32.23 2.58 -20.42
N ALA A 173 -31.89 3.88 -20.44
CA ALA A 173 -32.82 4.95 -20.08
C ALA A 173 -34.03 5.03 -21.03
N ALA A 174 -33.81 4.86 -22.34
CA ALA A 174 -34.89 4.82 -23.31
C ALA A 174 -35.82 3.62 -23.10
N SER A 175 -35.27 2.42 -22.90
CA SER A 175 -36.04 1.21 -22.60
C SER A 175 -36.82 1.34 -21.29
N GLN A 176 -36.21 1.89 -20.24
CA GLN A 176 -36.88 2.13 -18.96
C GLN A 176 -38.03 3.14 -19.08
N ARG A 177 -37.87 4.20 -19.89
CA ARG A 177 -38.96 5.18 -20.12
C ARG A 177 -40.12 4.56 -20.89
N ALA A 178 -39.86 3.65 -21.82
CA ALA A 178 -40.88 3.05 -22.68
C ALA A 178 -41.60 1.84 -22.03
N PHE A 179 -40.90 1.06 -21.21
CA PHE A 179 -41.39 -0.23 -20.68
C PHE A 179 -41.23 -0.41 -19.17
N GLY A 180 -40.69 0.59 -18.46
CA GLY A 180 -40.48 0.51 -17.02
C GLY A 180 -41.78 0.63 -16.23
N ASP A 181 -41.92 -0.19 -15.19
CA ASP A 181 -43.06 -0.17 -14.28
C ASP A 181 -43.09 1.13 -13.45
N GLN A 182 -44.25 1.81 -13.35
CA GLN A 182 -44.42 3.08 -12.64
C GLN A 182 -44.17 2.99 -11.13
N ARG A 183 -43.98 1.78 -10.57
CA ARG A 183 -43.65 1.54 -9.16
C ARG A 183 -42.15 1.59 -8.83
N GLN A 184 -41.25 1.66 -9.82
CA GLN A 184 -39.79 1.66 -9.60
C GLN A 184 -38.99 2.96 -9.86
N PRO A 185 -39.57 4.16 -10.10
CA PRO A 185 -38.74 5.37 -10.26
C PRO A 185 -37.92 5.69 -8.98
N GLY A 186 -38.38 5.19 -7.82
CA GLY A 186 -37.69 5.32 -6.54
C GLY A 186 -36.35 4.59 -6.47
N VAL A 187 -36.19 3.40 -7.08
CA VAL A 187 -34.94 2.61 -6.95
C VAL A 187 -33.84 3.20 -7.83
N MET A 188 -34.16 3.60 -9.06
CA MET A 188 -33.18 4.24 -9.95
C MET A 188 -32.81 5.65 -9.44
N ALA A 189 -33.78 6.43 -8.97
CA ALA A 189 -33.53 7.74 -8.37
C ALA A 189 -32.81 7.65 -7.01
N ALA A 190 -33.02 6.58 -6.23
CA ALA A 190 -32.28 6.31 -5.00
C ALA A 190 -30.85 5.84 -5.29
N SER A 191 -30.64 5.01 -6.32
CA SER A 191 -29.32 4.54 -6.76
C SER A 191 -28.49 5.70 -7.32
N LEU A 192 -29.11 6.55 -8.16
CA LEU A 192 -28.48 7.78 -8.66
C LEU A 192 -28.21 8.76 -7.52
N ARG A 193 -29.13 8.92 -6.55
CA ARG A 193 -28.88 9.77 -5.35
C ARG A 193 -27.78 9.21 -4.45
N LEU A 194 -27.68 7.89 -4.31
CA LEU A 194 -26.62 7.22 -3.54
C LEU A 194 -25.27 7.39 -4.23
N LEU A 195 -25.20 7.20 -5.55
CA LEU A 195 -24.00 7.47 -6.34
C LEU A 195 -23.61 8.95 -6.28
N PHE A 196 -24.59 9.87 -6.36
CA PHE A 196 -24.35 11.31 -6.22
C PHE A 196 -23.91 11.67 -4.79
N SER A 197 -24.45 11.05 -3.76
CA SER A 197 -24.06 11.30 -2.36
C SER A 197 -22.70 10.71 -2.02
N VAL A 198 -22.34 9.57 -2.60
CA VAL A 198 -20.99 8.96 -2.48
C VAL A 198 -19.96 9.75 -3.28
N SER A 199 -20.33 10.36 -4.40
CA SER A 199 -19.45 11.26 -5.17
C SER A 199 -19.28 12.66 -4.56
N ARG A 200 -20.13 13.05 -3.60
CA ARG A 200 -19.98 14.29 -2.85
C ARG A 200 -18.97 14.08 -1.73
N THR A 201 -17.82 14.73 -1.85
CA THR A 201 -16.85 14.92 -0.77
C THR A 201 -17.55 15.49 0.47
N GLY A 202 -17.75 14.67 1.51
CA GLY A 202 -18.03 15.20 2.85
C GLY A 202 -19.07 14.51 3.75
N SER A 203 -19.45 13.24 3.58
CA SER A 203 -20.42 12.63 4.52
C SER A 203 -20.20 11.15 4.86
N PHE A 204 -18.96 10.73 5.03
CA PHE A 204 -18.65 9.60 5.91
C PHE A 204 -17.40 9.94 6.73
N ILE A 205 -17.60 10.22 8.01
CA ILE A 205 -16.56 10.39 9.02
C ILE A 205 -16.02 8.99 9.33
N ALA A 206 -14.97 8.57 8.63
CA ALA A 206 -14.00 7.59 9.09
C ALA A 206 -12.81 7.59 8.10
N SER A 207 -11.63 7.91 8.61
CA SER A 207 -10.32 7.86 7.93
C SER A 207 -10.08 8.87 6.79
N HIS A 208 -9.21 9.83 7.08
CA HIS A 208 -8.75 10.91 6.21
C HIS A 208 -7.85 10.48 5.02
N ASN A 209 -8.00 9.26 4.46
CA ASN A 209 -7.07 8.76 3.44
C ASN A 209 -7.71 8.03 2.23
N LEU A 210 -9.04 7.96 2.12
CA LEU A 210 -9.69 7.04 1.17
C LEU A 210 -10.29 7.66 -0.10
N VAL A 211 -10.12 8.96 -0.36
CA VAL A 211 -10.45 9.54 -1.67
C VAL A 211 -9.28 10.39 -2.12
N ARG A 212 -8.46 9.83 -3.03
CA ARG A 212 -7.46 10.58 -3.77
C ARG A 212 -8.22 11.68 -4.53
N PRO A 213 -7.94 12.98 -4.31
CA PRO A 213 -8.41 13.98 -5.27
C PRO A 213 -7.90 13.57 -6.65
N LEU A 214 -8.64 13.89 -7.72
CA LEU A 214 -8.17 13.78 -9.10
C LEU A 214 -6.90 14.62 -9.22
N SER A 215 -5.79 13.97 -8.89
CA SER A 215 -4.44 14.45 -9.00
C SER A 215 -4.21 14.50 -10.49
N LEU A 216 -4.39 15.68 -11.09
CA LEU A 216 -3.58 16.10 -12.22
C LEU A 216 -2.15 16.13 -11.70
N SER A 217 -1.55 14.94 -11.54
CA SER A 217 -0.15 14.77 -11.22
C SER A 217 0.55 15.38 -12.42
N ALA A 218 1.07 16.59 -12.27
CA ALA A 218 2.05 17.10 -13.21
C ALA A 218 3.10 16.00 -13.39
N HIS A 219 3.40 15.64 -14.64
CA HIS A 219 4.32 14.58 -15.01
C HIS A 219 5.67 14.86 -14.33
N ARG A 220 5.92 14.27 -13.15
CA ARG A 220 7.18 14.42 -12.44
C ARG A 220 8.14 13.43 -13.07
N GLU A 221 9.02 13.90 -13.94
CA GLU A 221 10.20 13.16 -14.45
C GLU A 221 11.26 12.91 -13.35
N CYS A 222 10.86 12.79 -12.07
CA CYS A 222 11.76 12.61 -10.93
C CYS A 222 11.79 11.14 -10.51
N TYR A 223 11.83 10.23 -11.47
CA TYR A 223 12.02 8.81 -11.21
C TYR A 223 13.00 8.25 -12.24
N LYS A 224 13.86 7.34 -11.79
CA LYS A 224 14.84 6.66 -12.64
C LYS A 224 14.37 5.24 -12.85
N TYR A 225 14.17 4.86 -14.10
CA TYR A 225 13.95 3.47 -14.44
C TYR A 225 15.23 2.65 -14.17
N VAL A 226 15.13 1.70 -13.24
CA VAL A 226 16.21 0.76 -12.95
C VAL A 226 16.12 -0.39 -13.96
N ASN A 227 17.25 -0.78 -14.55
CA ASN A 227 17.37 -1.89 -15.51
C ASN A 227 16.56 -1.74 -16.82
N ALA A 228 16.17 -0.52 -17.23
CA ALA A 228 15.48 -0.29 -18.50
C ALA A 228 16.41 -0.20 -19.73
N GLN A 229 17.62 -0.73 -19.62
CA GLN A 229 18.60 -0.72 -20.71
C GLN A 229 18.46 -1.98 -21.54
N GLU A 230 18.20 -1.84 -22.83
CA GLU A 230 18.20 -2.96 -23.75
C GLU A 230 19.63 -3.43 -24.04
N PRO A 231 19.88 -4.75 -24.05
CA PRO A 231 21.20 -5.27 -24.34
C PRO A 231 21.57 -5.05 -25.81
N LEU A 232 22.83 -4.68 -26.07
CA LEU A 232 23.34 -4.53 -27.44
C LEU A 232 23.34 -5.87 -28.20
N ASN A 233 22.98 -5.84 -29.49
CA ASN A 233 22.87 -7.01 -30.37
C ASN A 233 24.05 -7.17 -31.35
N ASP A 234 25.22 -6.63 -31.01
CA ASP A 234 26.45 -6.84 -31.78
C ASP A 234 27.01 -8.27 -31.56
N MET A 235 27.69 -8.83 -32.55
CA MET A 235 28.26 -10.18 -32.46
C MET A 235 29.22 -10.27 -31.26
N LYS A 236 30.00 -9.21 -31.01
CA LYS A 236 30.92 -9.12 -29.88
C LYS A 236 30.18 -9.19 -28.52
N SER A 237 29.11 -8.42 -28.34
CA SER A 237 28.36 -8.42 -27.08
C SER A 237 27.62 -9.74 -26.85
N ILE A 238 27.17 -10.41 -27.91
CA ILE A 238 26.57 -11.75 -27.83
C ILE A 238 27.62 -12.78 -27.41
N THR A 239 28.81 -12.78 -28.02
CA THR A 239 29.89 -13.70 -27.64
C THR A 239 30.40 -13.45 -26.23
N ASP A 240 30.50 -12.18 -25.80
CA ASP A 240 30.91 -11.82 -24.44
C ASP A 240 29.89 -12.31 -23.40
N ARG A 241 28.59 -12.15 -23.66
CA ARG A 241 27.53 -12.69 -22.78
C ARG A 241 27.52 -14.21 -22.74
N ALA A 242 27.75 -14.88 -23.86
CA ALA A 242 27.85 -16.34 -23.91
C ALA A 242 29.06 -16.83 -23.11
N ALA A 243 30.21 -16.15 -23.23
CA ALA A 243 31.41 -16.43 -22.43
C ALA A 243 31.15 -16.19 -20.93
N GLN A 244 30.44 -15.12 -20.57
CA GLN A 244 30.02 -14.86 -19.20
C GLN A 244 29.19 -16.03 -18.63
N THR A 245 28.17 -16.48 -19.37
CA THR A 245 27.31 -17.59 -18.97
C THR A 245 28.06 -18.92 -18.81
N LEU A 246 29.00 -19.23 -19.70
CA LEU A 246 29.71 -20.52 -19.71
C LEU A 246 30.93 -20.55 -18.79
N LEU A 247 31.64 -19.44 -18.66
CA LEU A 247 32.92 -19.35 -17.95
C LEU A 247 32.80 -18.62 -16.61
N TRP A 248 31.61 -18.18 -16.22
CA TRP A 248 31.32 -17.57 -14.91
C TRP A 248 32.23 -16.40 -14.54
N THR A 249 32.59 -15.60 -15.55
CA THR A 249 33.60 -14.53 -15.43
C THR A 249 33.29 -13.51 -14.34
N GLU A 250 32.02 -13.15 -14.17
CA GLU A 250 31.50 -12.25 -13.15
C GLU A 250 31.50 -12.88 -11.75
N LEU A 251 31.31 -14.20 -11.64
CA LEU A 251 31.39 -14.90 -10.35
C LEU A 251 32.81 -14.88 -9.82
N PHE A 252 33.80 -15.15 -10.68
CA PHE A 252 35.21 -15.03 -10.30
C PHE A 252 35.61 -13.58 -10.02
N ARG A 253 35.07 -12.61 -10.76
CA ARG A 253 35.25 -11.19 -10.44
C ARG A 253 34.69 -10.84 -9.05
N GLY A 254 33.50 -11.33 -8.72
CA GLY A 254 32.89 -11.16 -7.40
C GLY A 254 33.68 -11.84 -6.28
N LEU A 255 34.17 -13.07 -6.53
CA LEU A 255 35.01 -13.79 -5.58
C LEU A 255 36.34 -13.06 -5.34
N GLY A 256 36.93 -12.48 -6.38
CA GLY A 256 38.11 -11.61 -6.26
C GLY A 256 37.86 -10.41 -5.36
N MET A 257 36.64 -9.83 -5.39
CA MET A 257 36.26 -8.77 -4.46
C MET A 257 36.19 -9.27 -3.02
N THR A 258 35.60 -10.44 -2.76
CA THR A 258 35.60 -11.05 -1.42
C THR A 258 37.02 -11.33 -0.93
N MET A 259 37.88 -11.87 -1.80
CA MET A 259 39.29 -12.12 -1.47
C MET A 259 40.03 -10.81 -1.10
N SER A 260 39.65 -9.67 -1.68
CA SER A 260 40.23 -8.38 -1.30
C SER A 260 39.99 -8.02 0.17
N TYR A 261 38.91 -8.51 0.80
CA TYR A 261 38.62 -8.28 2.22
C TYR A 261 39.51 -9.12 3.14
N LEU A 262 40.07 -10.24 2.67
CA LEU A 262 41.03 -11.05 3.44
C LEU A 262 42.29 -10.24 3.79
N PHE A 263 42.68 -9.32 2.91
CA PHE A 263 43.86 -8.47 3.08
C PHE A 263 43.56 -7.10 3.71
N ARG A 264 42.30 -6.86 4.13
CA ARG A 264 41.93 -5.66 4.88
C ARG A 264 42.07 -5.94 6.37
N GLU A 265 42.41 -4.89 7.10
CA GLU A 265 42.37 -4.93 8.56
C GLU A 265 40.91 -5.13 9.04
N PRO A 266 40.67 -6.03 10.01
CA PRO A 266 39.33 -6.24 10.55
C PRO A 266 38.87 -5.03 11.37
N ALA A 267 37.61 -4.62 11.21
CA ALA A 267 37.01 -3.49 11.93
C ALA A 267 36.51 -3.85 13.35
N THR A 268 36.92 -5.00 13.90
CA THR A 268 36.47 -5.49 15.20
C THR A 268 37.27 -4.83 16.32
N ILE A 269 36.58 -4.10 17.21
CA ILE A 269 37.18 -3.56 18.44
C ILE A 269 37.39 -4.67 19.47
N ASN A 270 38.40 -4.53 20.32
CA ASN A 270 38.69 -5.51 21.37
C ASN A 270 37.93 -5.22 22.68
N TYR A 271 36.59 -5.38 22.64
CA TYR A 271 35.76 -5.26 23.84
C TYR A 271 36.06 -6.40 24.83
N PRO A 272 36.24 -6.14 26.15
CA PRO A 272 35.90 -4.90 26.90
C PRO A 272 37.07 -3.91 27.10
N PHE A 273 38.26 -4.19 26.59
CA PHE A 273 39.45 -3.34 26.78
C PHE A 273 39.41 -2.07 25.92
N GLU A 274 38.79 -2.17 24.75
CA GLU A 274 38.47 -1.06 23.86
C GLU A 274 36.94 -0.94 23.75
N LYS A 275 36.42 0.28 23.90
CA LYS A 275 34.98 0.57 23.79
C LYS A 275 34.68 1.37 22.53
N GLY A 276 33.48 1.18 21.99
CA GLY A 276 33.01 1.95 20.83
C GLY A 276 32.94 3.46 21.15
N PRO A 277 33.19 4.34 20.18
CA PRO A 277 33.11 5.78 20.39
C PRO A 277 31.66 6.20 20.67
N LEU A 278 31.44 6.94 21.77
CA LEU A 278 30.14 7.49 22.14
C LEU A 278 30.15 9.01 22.05
N SER A 279 29.02 9.58 21.64
CA SER A 279 28.83 11.04 21.64
C SER A 279 28.47 11.55 23.04
N PRO A 280 28.76 12.81 23.39
CA PRO A 280 28.29 13.43 24.64
C PRO A 280 26.75 13.45 24.82
N ARG A 281 26.01 13.25 23.71
CA ARG A 281 24.54 13.17 23.66
C ARG A 281 24.01 11.75 23.84
N PHE A 282 24.89 10.78 24.10
CA PHE A 282 24.48 9.41 24.33
C PHE A 282 23.49 9.32 25.49
N ARG A 283 22.57 8.37 25.39
CA ARG A 283 21.44 8.17 26.29
C ARG A 283 21.54 6.79 26.93
N GLY A 284 21.88 6.75 28.22
CA GLY A 284 22.05 5.52 29.00
C GLY A 284 21.31 5.53 30.34
N GLU A 285 22.01 5.11 31.40
CA GLU A 285 21.44 4.93 32.74
C GLU A 285 21.00 6.27 33.33
N HIS A 286 19.80 6.31 33.92
CA HIS A 286 19.26 7.53 34.48
C HIS A 286 19.95 7.90 35.81
N ALA A 287 20.08 9.20 36.06
CA ALA A 287 20.70 9.74 37.26
C ALA A 287 20.00 11.02 37.73
N LEU A 288 19.83 11.14 39.05
CA LEU A 288 19.36 12.38 39.70
C LEU A 288 20.56 13.19 40.19
N ARG A 289 20.65 14.45 39.75
CA ARG A 289 21.78 15.33 40.02
C ARG A 289 21.57 16.26 41.21
N ARG A 290 22.68 16.79 41.70
CA ARG A 290 22.73 17.80 42.76
C ARG A 290 23.19 19.16 42.22
N TYR A 291 22.87 20.20 42.96
CA TYR A 291 23.52 21.49 42.84
C TYR A 291 24.96 21.41 43.36
N PRO A 292 25.84 22.36 42.99
CA PRO A 292 27.18 22.44 43.57
C PRO A 292 27.21 22.61 45.10
N SER A 293 26.08 23.02 45.71
CA SER A 293 25.90 23.08 47.17
C SER A 293 25.65 21.72 47.84
N GLY A 294 25.45 20.65 47.06
CA GLY A 294 25.11 19.31 47.55
C GLY A 294 23.60 19.03 47.66
N GLU A 295 22.76 20.05 47.50
CA GLU A 295 21.30 19.89 47.53
C GLU A 295 20.78 19.27 46.22
N GLU A 296 19.77 18.40 46.28
CA GLU A 296 19.20 17.80 45.07
C GLU A 296 18.51 18.85 44.17
N ARG A 297 18.65 18.70 42.85
CA ARG A 297 18.06 19.64 41.88
C ARG A 297 16.54 19.51 41.77
N CYS A 298 16.00 18.33 42.05
CA CYS A 298 14.58 18.02 41.85
C CYS A 298 13.66 18.89 42.72
N ILE A 299 12.71 19.58 42.08
CA ILE A 299 11.68 20.41 42.74
C ILE A 299 10.28 19.77 42.72
N ALA A 300 10.21 18.49 42.37
CA ALA A 300 8.96 17.72 42.27
C ALA A 300 7.87 18.40 41.41
N CYS A 301 8.25 18.95 40.24
CA CYS A 301 7.33 19.62 39.31
C CYS A 301 6.44 18.64 38.53
N LYS A 302 6.82 17.36 38.46
CA LYS A 302 6.10 16.26 37.77
C LYS A 302 6.00 16.38 36.23
N LEU A 303 6.74 17.30 35.60
CA LEU A 303 6.78 17.38 34.13
C LEU A 303 7.36 16.12 33.48
N CYS A 304 8.42 15.56 34.07
CA CYS A 304 9.06 14.33 33.57
C CYS A 304 8.14 13.10 33.66
N GLU A 305 7.28 13.03 34.68
CA GLU A 305 6.23 12.00 34.81
C GLU A 305 5.18 12.15 33.70
N ALA A 306 4.74 13.39 33.43
CA ALA A 306 3.74 13.67 32.41
C ALA A 306 4.21 13.43 30.97
N ILE A 307 5.47 13.77 30.65
CA ILE A 307 6.01 13.66 29.28
C ILE A 307 6.50 12.25 28.94
N CYS A 308 6.71 11.38 29.93
CA CYS A 308 7.25 10.04 29.70
C CYS A 308 6.27 9.21 28.85
N PRO A 309 6.64 8.85 27.60
CA PRO A 309 5.72 8.20 26.67
C PRO A 309 5.30 6.79 27.12
N ALA A 310 6.17 6.11 27.88
CA ALA A 310 5.92 4.79 28.43
C ALA A 310 5.41 4.81 29.88
N GLN A 311 5.21 6.00 30.46
CA GLN A 311 4.76 6.18 31.85
C GLN A 311 5.58 5.37 32.87
N ALA A 312 6.90 5.33 32.68
CA ALA A 312 7.84 4.58 33.52
C ALA A 312 8.16 5.26 34.86
N ILE A 313 7.85 6.57 34.98
CA ILE A 313 8.23 7.40 36.12
C ILE A 313 7.02 7.57 37.04
N THR A 314 7.20 7.38 38.34
CA THR A 314 6.17 7.64 39.38
C THR A 314 6.73 8.59 40.43
N ILE A 315 6.03 9.71 40.68
CA ILE A 315 6.52 10.76 41.59
C ILE A 315 5.50 11.07 42.68
N GLU A 316 5.95 11.12 43.93
CA GLU A 316 5.18 11.66 45.07
C GLU A 316 5.97 12.80 45.71
N ALA A 317 5.26 13.86 46.09
CA ALA A 317 5.86 15.13 46.51
C ALA A 317 5.25 15.59 47.84
N GLU A 318 6.11 15.94 48.78
CA GLU A 318 5.70 16.49 50.08
C GLU A 318 6.60 17.68 50.44
N PRO A 319 6.09 18.65 51.23
CA PRO A 319 6.92 19.69 51.80
C PRO A 319 7.89 19.07 52.82
N ARG A 320 9.18 19.32 52.64
CA ARG A 320 10.22 18.96 53.61
C ARG A 320 10.14 19.87 54.84
N ALA A 321 10.79 19.49 55.94
CA ALA A 321 10.79 20.24 57.20
C ALA A 321 11.29 21.70 57.07
N ASP A 322 12.07 22.01 56.04
CA ASP A 322 12.55 23.35 55.69
C ASP A 322 11.56 24.17 54.84
N GLY A 323 10.39 23.61 54.52
CA GLY A 323 9.37 24.20 53.66
C GLY A 323 9.66 24.05 52.16
N SER A 324 10.76 23.40 51.78
CA SER A 324 11.08 23.14 50.38
C SER A 324 10.22 22.01 49.80
N ARG A 325 9.83 22.14 48.53
CA ARG A 325 9.07 21.09 47.83
C ARG A 325 10.02 20.03 47.30
N ARG A 326 9.97 18.81 47.84
CA ARG A 326 10.83 17.69 47.46
C ARG A 326 10.04 16.41 47.17
N THR A 327 10.69 15.47 46.52
CA THR A 327 10.09 14.16 46.25
C THR A 327 10.32 13.23 47.42
N THR A 328 9.25 12.62 47.93
CA THR A 328 9.34 11.48 48.86
C THR A 328 9.59 10.19 48.11
N ARG A 329 8.95 10.07 46.92
CA ARG A 329 9.09 8.95 46.01
C ARG A 329 9.42 9.45 44.62
N TYR A 330 10.44 8.86 44.00
CA TYR A 330 10.80 9.11 42.61
C TYR A 330 11.35 7.80 42.06
N ASP A 331 10.45 7.03 41.44
CA ASP A 331 10.79 5.69 40.95
C ASP A 331 10.77 5.69 39.42
N ILE A 332 11.70 4.94 38.83
CA ILE A 332 11.73 4.69 37.39
C ILE A 332 11.86 3.18 37.16
N ASP A 333 10.91 2.64 36.40
CA ASP A 333 10.97 1.28 35.91
C ASP A 333 11.78 1.22 34.60
N MET A 334 13.01 0.71 34.68
CA MET A 334 13.91 0.62 33.52
C MET A 334 13.43 -0.39 32.48
N THR A 335 12.49 -1.27 32.82
CA THR A 335 11.89 -2.22 31.86
C THR A 335 10.81 -1.59 31.00
N LYS A 336 10.19 -0.50 31.48
CA LYS A 336 9.24 0.32 30.71
C LYS A 336 9.93 1.46 29.98
N CYS A 337 11.04 1.96 30.52
CA CYS A 337 11.77 3.06 29.92
C CYS A 337 12.23 2.72 28.49
N ILE A 338 11.99 3.65 27.56
CA ILE A 338 12.39 3.51 26.14
C ILE A 338 13.64 4.33 25.79
N TYR A 339 14.31 4.91 26.80
CA TYR A 339 15.56 5.68 26.66
C TYR A 339 15.51 6.80 25.60
N CYS A 340 14.40 7.55 25.59
CA CYS A 340 14.15 8.62 24.60
C CYS A 340 14.76 9.99 24.99
N GLY A 341 15.11 10.21 26.25
CA GLY A 341 15.64 11.49 26.74
C GLY A 341 14.63 12.62 26.98
N PHE A 342 13.33 12.41 26.79
CA PHE A 342 12.33 13.47 27.02
C PHE A 342 12.31 13.99 28.45
N CYS A 343 12.58 13.14 29.45
CA CYS A 343 12.66 13.55 30.84
C CYS A 343 13.84 14.52 31.11
N GLN A 344 14.96 14.34 30.41
CA GLN A 344 16.13 15.21 30.49
C GLN A 344 15.85 16.58 29.87
N GLU A 345 15.17 16.63 28.73
CA GLU A 345 14.84 17.89 28.04
C GLU A 345 13.68 18.65 28.71
N ALA A 346 12.70 17.93 29.26
CA ALA A 346 11.54 18.54 29.92
C ALA A 346 11.83 19.06 31.34
N CYS A 347 12.97 18.68 31.95
CA CYS A 347 13.27 19.07 33.31
C CYS A 347 13.69 20.54 33.37
N PRO A 348 12.95 21.43 34.06
CA PRO A 348 13.27 22.87 34.07
C PRO A 348 14.52 23.23 34.90
N VAL A 349 15.10 22.28 35.62
CA VAL A 349 16.20 22.47 36.58
C VAL A 349 17.34 21.48 36.38
N ASP A 350 17.33 20.75 35.26
CA ASP A 350 18.31 19.69 34.93
C ASP A 350 18.52 18.67 36.07
N ALA A 351 17.42 18.24 36.70
CA ALA A 351 17.49 17.32 37.83
C ALA A 351 17.69 15.87 37.40
N ILE A 352 16.84 15.39 36.49
CA ILE A 352 16.95 14.05 35.91
C ILE A 352 17.71 14.15 34.60
N VAL A 353 18.72 13.30 34.44
CA VAL A 353 19.52 13.22 33.21
C VAL A 353 19.69 11.78 32.81
N GLU A 354 19.92 11.58 31.52
CA GLU A 354 20.29 10.31 30.94
C GLU A 354 21.82 10.27 30.86
N GLY A 355 22.43 9.46 31.72
CA GLY A 355 23.88 9.39 31.90
C GLY A 355 24.59 8.60 30.81
N PRO A 356 25.94 8.57 30.85
CA PRO A 356 26.76 7.89 29.85
C PRO A 356 26.82 6.37 30.04
N ASN A 357 26.45 5.85 31.22
CA ASN A 357 26.58 4.43 31.52
C ASN A 357 25.56 3.60 30.73
N PHE A 358 26.01 2.50 30.11
CA PHE A 358 25.16 1.57 29.38
C PHE A 358 25.34 0.11 29.82
N GLU A 359 26.34 -0.16 30.66
CA GLU A 359 26.72 -1.51 31.10
C GLU A 359 26.14 -1.79 32.50
N PHE A 360 24.82 -1.88 32.60
CA PHE A 360 24.12 -2.09 33.88
C PHE A 360 23.08 -3.22 33.80
N SER A 361 23.29 -4.22 32.95
CA SER A 361 22.48 -5.44 32.95
C SER A 361 22.52 -6.11 34.33
N THR A 362 21.35 -6.56 34.78
CA THR A 362 21.14 -7.16 36.11
C THR A 362 20.74 -8.62 35.98
N GLU A 363 20.93 -9.39 37.06
CA GLU A 363 20.53 -10.80 37.09
C GLU A 363 19.03 -10.97 37.40
N THR A 364 18.43 -9.98 38.07
CA THR A 364 17.03 -10.01 38.47
C THR A 364 16.25 -8.80 37.97
N HIS A 365 14.92 -8.95 37.92
CA HIS A 365 14.00 -7.93 37.40
C HIS A 365 13.81 -6.78 38.41
N GLU A 366 13.76 -7.10 39.70
CA GLU A 366 13.59 -6.14 40.78
C GLU A 366 14.74 -5.13 40.86
N GLU A 367 15.94 -5.51 40.43
CA GLU A 367 17.09 -4.60 40.37
C GLU A 367 16.88 -3.47 39.35
N LEU A 368 16.02 -3.66 38.32
CA LEU A 368 15.68 -2.66 37.29
C LEU A 368 14.54 -1.71 37.70
N LEU A 369 13.95 -1.92 38.87
CA LEU A 369 12.95 -1.03 39.45
C LEU A 369 13.66 -0.01 40.35
N TYR A 370 14.16 1.06 39.74
CA TYR A 370 14.99 2.03 40.45
C TYR A 370 14.13 2.93 41.34
N ASN A 371 14.55 3.06 42.59
CA ASN A 371 14.02 4.05 43.52
C ASN A 371 14.84 5.36 43.46
N LYS A 372 14.36 6.38 44.19
CA LYS A 372 15.03 7.69 44.28
C LYS A 372 16.48 7.57 44.73
N GLU A 373 16.76 6.71 45.70
CA GLU A 373 18.08 6.53 46.29
C GLU A 373 19.07 5.96 45.26
N LYS A 374 18.68 4.94 44.50
CA LYS A 374 19.48 4.36 43.43
C LYS A 374 19.83 5.41 42.36
N LEU A 375 18.85 6.23 41.97
CA LEU A 375 19.06 7.31 40.99
C LEU A 375 19.99 8.41 41.50
N LEU A 376 19.89 8.77 42.79
CA LEU A 376 20.82 9.71 43.43
C LEU A 376 22.23 9.13 43.52
N ASN A 377 22.37 7.84 43.90
CA ASN A 377 23.66 7.16 43.94
C ASN A 377 24.31 7.10 42.55
N ASN A 378 23.52 6.90 41.50
CA ASN A 378 24.00 6.96 40.12
C ASN A 378 24.47 8.38 39.76
N GLY A 379 23.73 9.41 40.18
CA GLY A 379 24.15 10.81 40.05
C GLY A 379 25.47 11.07 40.75
N ASP A 380 25.57 10.70 42.02
CA ASP A 380 26.78 10.89 42.83
C ASP A 380 28.00 10.15 42.24
N LYS A 381 27.79 8.96 41.64
CA LYS A 381 28.83 8.19 40.95
C LYS A 381 29.30 8.82 39.63
N TRP A 382 28.37 9.33 38.82
CA TRP A 382 28.63 9.77 37.45
C TRP A 382 28.63 11.30 37.24
N GLU A 383 28.45 12.09 38.31
CA GLU A 383 28.27 13.56 38.22
C GLU A 383 29.41 14.25 37.46
N ALA A 384 30.66 13.82 37.63
CA ALA A 384 31.81 14.40 36.95
C ALA A 384 31.71 14.26 35.42
N GLU A 385 31.31 13.08 34.93
CA GLU A 385 31.18 12.81 33.50
C GLU A 385 29.89 13.42 32.93
N ILE A 386 28.79 13.32 33.67
CA ILE A 386 27.52 13.97 33.33
C ILE A 386 27.73 15.47 33.16
N ALA A 387 28.37 16.13 34.13
CA ALA A 387 28.65 17.57 34.06
C ALA A 387 29.52 17.93 32.85
N ALA A 388 30.53 17.13 32.53
CA ALA A 388 31.37 17.32 31.34
C ALA A 388 30.56 17.19 30.04
N ASN A 389 29.70 16.19 29.93
CA ASN A 389 28.84 15.99 28.76
C ASN A 389 27.81 17.11 28.59
N ILE A 390 27.19 17.56 29.69
CA ILE A 390 26.27 18.72 29.67
C ILE A 390 27.03 19.98 29.23
N GLN A 391 28.25 20.19 29.75
CA GLN A 391 29.08 21.33 29.37
C GLN A 391 29.44 21.34 27.88
N ALA A 392 29.51 20.17 27.24
CA ALA A 392 29.71 20.07 25.80
C ALA A 392 28.42 20.31 24.97
N ASP A 393 27.24 20.02 25.53
CA ASP A 393 25.97 19.97 24.79
C ASP A 393 24.99 21.11 25.09
N TYR A 394 25.14 21.84 26.20
CA TYR A 394 24.12 22.78 26.71
C TYR A 394 23.68 23.87 25.72
N LEU A 395 24.51 24.26 24.75
CA LEU A 395 24.17 25.29 23.74
C LEU A 395 23.20 24.79 22.65
N TYR A 396 23.00 23.48 22.53
CA TYR A 396 22.16 22.88 21.49
C TYR A 396 20.76 22.49 21.98
N ARG A 397 20.44 22.81 23.24
CA ARG A 397 19.18 22.45 23.91
C ARG A 397 18.19 23.60 23.93
#